data_AF-A0A2K3LG13-F1
#
_entry.id   AF-A0A2K3LG13-F1
#
_cell.length_a   1.000
_cell.length_b   1.000
_cell.length_c   1.000
_cell.angle_alpha   90.00
_cell.angle_beta   90.00
_cell.angle_gamma   90.00
#
_symmetry.space_group_name_H-M   'P 1'
#
loop_
_entity.id
_entity.type
_entity.pdbx_description
1 polymer ?
#
loop_
_entity_poly.entity_id
_entity_poly.type
_entity_poly.pdbx_seq_one_letter_code
_entity_poly.pdbx_strand_id
1 'polypeptide(L)'
;MKKLKNYYTHFKNHHPHHHQSPERKWIFPLAIGSILSLFLLFIATLTSPQGTHILPFYRSISASYSVFVESKLHPLPISTLPPPPRLAYLISGSAGDGGSVKRVLLAMYHPHNRYVVHLDLESSPKERSDLFEFVKNHELFKRFQNVKMITKANLITYRGPTMVANTLHAAAILLKECGDWDWFINLSASDYPLVTQDDLLHTFSYLPRDLNFIDHTSDIGWKDHQRARPIIVDPGLYMNKKQDVFWVTQRRSRPTAFKLFT
;
A
#
# COMPACT_ATOMS: atom_id res chain seq x y z
N MET A 1 22.76 47.63 31.61
CA MET A 1 23.22 46.34 32.19
C MET A 1 23.42 45.37 31.03
N LYS A 2 24.67 45.11 30.60
CA LYS A 2 25.45 43.90 30.97
C LYS A 2 24.57 42.64 30.78
N LYS A 3 24.80 41.69 29.89
CA LYS A 3 25.92 41.25 29.03
C LYS A 3 25.29 40.29 27.99
N LEU A 4 25.70 40.34 26.72
CA LEU A 4 25.94 39.16 25.85
C LEU A 4 26.38 39.67 24.46
N LYS A 5 27.58 40.25 24.42
CA LYS A 5 28.22 40.83 23.22
C LYS A 5 29.64 40.28 23.17
N ASN A 6 29.82 38.97 22.98
CA ASN A 6 31.14 38.32 22.96
C ASN A 6 31.09 36.96 22.25
N TYR A 7 30.76 36.91 20.96
CA TYR A 7 31.03 35.69 20.17
C TYR A 7 31.44 35.92 18.70
N TYR A 8 31.61 37.17 18.25
CA TYR A 8 31.85 37.47 16.83
C TYR A 8 33.15 38.25 16.50
N THR A 9 34.11 38.34 17.41
CA THR A 9 35.33 39.15 17.18
C THR A 9 36.61 38.44 17.56
N HIS A 10 36.72 37.18 17.18
CA HIS A 10 38.02 36.51 17.05
C HIS A 10 38.03 35.84 15.67
N PHE A 11 39.15 35.91 14.97
CA PHE A 11 39.34 35.55 13.55
C PHE A 11 39.06 36.66 12.54
N LYS A 12 39.75 37.80 12.71
CA LYS A 12 40.20 38.58 11.56
C LYS A 12 41.66 39.03 11.75
N ASN A 13 42.50 38.53 10.84
CA ASN A 13 43.87 38.95 10.47
C ASN A 13 45.03 38.34 11.25
N HIS A 14 45.82 37.48 10.58
CA HIS A 14 47.24 37.67 10.22
C HIS A 14 47.62 36.69 9.06
N HIS A 15 48.19 37.23 7.99
CA HIS A 15 48.81 36.57 6.81
C HIS A 15 50.21 35.99 7.15
N PRO A 16 51.00 35.40 6.21
CA PRO A 16 50.70 34.39 5.17
C PRO A 16 51.72 33.21 5.21
N HIS A 17 51.31 31.98 4.87
CA HIS A 17 52.27 30.91 4.55
C HIS A 17 51.88 30.21 3.26
N HIS A 18 52.75 30.33 2.25
CA HIS A 18 52.82 29.45 1.10
C HIS A 18 53.05 28.00 1.58
N HIS A 19 52.17 27.07 1.21
CA HIS A 19 52.56 25.71 0.82
C HIS A 19 51.42 24.97 0.11
N GLN A 20 51.60 24.81 -1.21
CA GLN A 20 51.24 23.67 -2.05
C GLN A 20 49.85 23.02 -1.83
N SER A 21 48.93 23.33 -2.76
CA SER A 21 47.76 22.50 -3.04
C SER A 21 48.17 21.04 -3.30
N PRO A 22 47.49 20.03 -2.74
CA PRO A 22 47.74 18.65 -3.15
C PRO A 22 47.28 18.52 -4.59
N GLU A 23 48.25 18.48 -5.50
CA GLU A 23 48.05 18.17 -6.91
C GLU A 23 47.16 16.93 -7.03
N ARG A 24 46.27 16.94 -8.04
CA ARG A 24 45.31 15.90 -8.45
C ARG A 24 45.97 14.56 -8.86
N LYS A 25 47.00 14.12 -8.13
CA LYS A 25 47.84 12.94 -8.41
C LYS A 25 47.08 11.62 -8.33
N TRP A 26 45.96 11.57 -7.61
CA TRP A 26 45.09 10.39 -7.53
C TRP A 26 44.14 10.22 -8.72
N ILE A 27 43.91 11.27 -9.52
CA ILE A 27 43.02 11.19 -10.68
C ILE A 27 43.67 10.36 -11.79
N PHE A 28 44.98 10.47 -11.97
CA PHE A 28 45.73 9.72 -12.99
C PHE A 28 45.70 8.19 -12.78
N PRO A 29 46.02 7.62 -11.60
CA PRO A 29 45.92 6.17 -11.40
C PRO A 29 44.48 5.67 -11.48
N LEU A 30 43.49 6.46 -11.04
CA LEU A 30 42.08 6.10 -11.16
C LEU A 30 41.61 6.07 -12.63
N ALA A 31 42.00 7.08 -13.42
CA ALA A 31 41.68 7.15 -14.85
C ALA A 31 42.38 6.03 -15.62
N ILE A 32 43.66 5.75 -15.34
CA ILE A 32 44.40 4.65 -15.95
C ILE A 32 43.75 3.31 -15.60
N GLY A 33 43.38 3.08 -14.33
CA GLY A 33 42.68 1.87 -13.90
C GLY A 33 41.33 1.68 -14.59
N SER A 34 40.56 2.77 -14.74
CA SER A 34 39.27 2.75 -15.46
C SER A 34 39.43 2.44 -16.95
N ILE A 35 40.42 3.06 -17.61
CA ILE A 35 40.73 2.81 -19.02
C ILE A 35 41.20 1.37 -19.23
N LEU A 36 42.06 0.85 -18.34
CA LEU A 36 42.53 -0.53 -18.40
C LEU A 36 41.38 -1.54 -18.22
N SER A 37 40.45 -1.26 -17.30
CA SER A 37 39.24 -2.07 -17.07
C SER A 37 38.33 -2.11 -18.31
N LEU A 38 38.05 -0.94 -18.91
CA LEU A 38 37.24 -0.84 -20.13
C LEU A 38 37.93 -1.52 -21.33
N PHE A 39 39.26 -1.40 -21.44
CA PHE A 39 40.04 -2.07 -22.47
C PHE A 39 40.01 -3.59 -22.31
N LEU A 40 40.14 -4.11 -21.08
CA LEU A 40 40.03 -5.54 -20.81
C LEU A 40 38.62 -6.08 -21.11
N LEU A 41 37.56 -5.33 -20.77
CA LEU A 41 36.17 -5.64 -21.14
C LEU A 41 36.00 -5.68 -22.66
N PHE A 42 36.57 -4.71 -23.38
CA PHE A 42 36.52 -4.66 -24.84
C PHE A 42 37.25 -5.86 -25.46
N ILE A 43 38.44 -6.22 -24.99
CA ILE A 43 39.17 -7.40 -25.47
C ILE A 43 38.41 -8.70 -25.16
N ALA A 44 37.76 -8.80 -24.00
CA ALA A 44 36.90 -9.95 -23.68
C ALA A 44 35.70 -10.07 -24.65
N THR A 45 35.17 -8.95 -25.14
CA THR A 45 34.11 -8.97 -26.16
C THR A 45 34.62 -9.25 -27.59
N LEU A 46 35.87 -8.90 -27.92
CA LEU A 46 36.45 -9.15 -29.24
C LEU A 46 37.03 -10.57 -29.41
N THR A 47 37.36 -11.24 -28.32
CA THR A 47 38.00 -12.57 -28.34
C THR A 47 37.02 -13.74 -28.31
N SER A 48 35.71 -13.51 -28.53
CA SER A 48 34.74 -14.59 -28.72
C SER A 48 34.23 -14.65 -30.17
N PRO A 49 34.89 -15.41 -31.05
CA PRO A 49 34.28 -15.82 -32.32
C PRO A 49 33.27 -16.96 -32.12
N GLN A 50 33.31 -17.68 -30.99
CA GLN A 50 32.31 -18.67 -30.58
C GLN A 50 32.22 -18.67 -29.03
N GLY A 51 31.01 -18.53 -28.49
CA GLY A 51 30.74 -18.27 -27.07
C GLY A 51 31.25 -19.33 -26.10
N THR A 52 32.35 -19.04 -25.41
CA THR A 52 32.79 -19.76 -24.22
C THR A 52 32.92 -18.77 -23.05
N HIS A 53 31.99 -18.91 -22.09
CA HIS A 53 31.88 -18.04 -20.93
C HIS A 53 32.97 -18.39 -19.89
N ILE A 54 33.84 -17.44 -19.59
CA ILE A 54 34.97 -17.57 -18.64
C ILE A 54 34.49 -17.23 -17.20
N LEU A 55 33.45 -17.92 -16.72
CA LEU A 55 33.08 -17.96 -15.30
C LEU A 55 32.61 -19.38 -14.93
N PRO A 56 33.24 -20.05 -13.93
CA PRO A 56 33.01 -21.45 -13.65
C PRO A 56 31.82 -21.63 -12.71
N PHE A 57 30.59 -21.44 -13.19
CA PHE A 57 29.39 -21.80 -12.42
C PHE A 57 28.28 -22.50 -13.20
N TYR A 58 28.52 -22.89 -14.45
CA TYR A 58 27.63 -23.81 -15.14
C TYR A 58 28.16 -25.24 -15.02
N ARG A 59 27.60 -25.97 -14.05
CA ARG A 59 27.58 -27.42 -14.02
C ARG A 59 26.96 -27.88 -15.34
N SER A 60 27.77 -28.44 -16.23
CA SER A 60 27.32 -29.12 -17.44
C SER A 60 26.51 -30.35 -17.03
N ILE A 61 25.20 -30.16 -16.84
CA ILE A 61 24.26 -31.27 -16.89
C ILE A 61 24.17 -31.63 -18.36
N SER A 62 24.88 -32.70 -18.72
CA SER A 62 24.75 -33.39 -19.99
C SER A 62 23.26 -33.50 -20.35
N ALA A 63 22.88 -32.93 -21.50
CA ALA A 63 21.53 -32.96 -22.06
C ALA A 63 21.16 -34.38 -22.54
N SER A 64 21.11 -35.31 -21.61
CA SER A 64 20.47 -36.62 -21.73
C SER A 64 19.44 -36.65 -20.62
N TYR A 65 18.16 -36.82 -20.98
CA TYR A 65 16.97 -36.70 -20.13
C TYR A 65 16.35 -35.29 -20.04
N SER A 66 15.89 -34.75 -21.17
CA SER A 66 14.57 -34.10 -21.15
C SER A 66 13.54 -35.20 -20.84
N VAL A 67 13.38 -35.55 -19.56
CA VAL A 67 12.23 -36.35 -19.11
C VAL A 67 11.02 -35.49 -19.41
N PHE A 68 10.37 -35.76 -20.53
CA PHE A 68 9.13 -35.14 -20.94
C PHE A 68 8.08 -35.52 -19.89
N VAL A 69 7.88 -34.62 -18.91
CA VAL A 69 7.03 -34.83 -17.72
C VAL A 69 5.56 -34.96 -18.10
N GLU A 70 5.19 -34.60 -19.34
CA GLU A 70 3.83 -34.74 -19.90
C GLU A 70 3.23 -36.13 -19.65
N SER A 71 4.03 -37.20 -19.79
CA SER A 71 3.59 -38.58 -19.54
C SER A 71 3.25 -38.88 -18.08
N LYS A 72 3.70 -38.03 -17.15
CA LYS A 72 3.40 -38.06 -15.71
C LYS A 72 2.38 -36.99 -15.29
N LEU A 73 1.93 -36.14 -16.20
CA LEU A 73 0.87 -35.17 -15.94
C LEU A 73 -0.48 -35.88 -16.06
N HIS A 74 -0.97 -36.41 -14.94
CA HIS A 74 -2.35 -36.85 -14.85
C HIS A 74 -3.26 -35.63 -14.61
N PRO A 75 -4.41 -35.52 -15.30
CA PRO A 75 -5.38 -34.51 -14.97
C PRO A 75 -5.77 -34.69 -13.50
N LEU A 76 -5.57 -33.63 -12.71
CA LEU A 76 -6.02 -33.63 -11.33
C LEU A 76 -7.54 -33.88 -11.32
N PRO A 77 -8.05 -34.71 -10.40
CA PRO A 77 -9.48 -34.90 -10.26
C PRO A 77 -10.15 -33.54 -10.07
N ILE A 78 -11.32 -33.37 -10.69
CA ILE A 78 -12.11 -32.14 -10.54
C ILE A 78 -12.37 -31.95 -9.06
N SER A 79 -11.89 -30.83 -8.51
CA SER A 79 -12.09 -30.52 -7.10
C SER A 79 -13.58 -30.51 -6.79
N THR A 80 -13.98 -31.25 -5.76
CA THR A 80 -15.36 -31.21 -5.23
C THR A 80 -15.62 -29.95 -4.42
N LEU A 81 -14.59 -29.13 -4.18
CA LEU A 81 -14.72 -27.87 -3.45
C LEU A 81 -15.42 -26.81 -4.31
N PRO A 82 -16.21 -25.93 -3.68
CA PRO A 82 -16.76 -24.78 -4.37
C PRO A 82 -15.61 -23.93 -4.95
N PRO A 83 -15.89 -23.14 -6.01
CA PRO A 83 -14.89 -22.24 -6.56
C PRO A 83 -14.36 -21.28 -5.48
N PRO A 84 -13.09 -20.87 -5.56
CA PRO A 84 -12.51 -19.94 -4.59
C PRO A 84 -13.36 -18.67 -4.48
N PRO A 85 -13.49 -18.10 -3.27
CA PRO A 85 -14.30 -16.92 -3.06
C PRO A 85 -13.72 -15.71 -3.77
N ARG A 86 -14.56 -14.71 -4.01
CA ARG A 86 -14.17 -13.39 -4.46
C ARG A 86 -14.22 -12.42 -3.30
N LEU A 87 -13.08 -11.87 -2.94
CA LEU A 87 -12.99 -10.88 -1.87
C LEU A 87 -13.11 -9.47 -2.47
N ALA A 88 -13.85 -8.61 -1.78
CA ALA A 88 -14.01 -7.21 -2.12
C ALA A 88 -13.36 -6.34 -1.04
N TYR A 89 -12.40 -5.53 -1.45
CA TYR A 89 -11.62 -4.69 -0.54
C TYR A 89 -11.96 -3.21 -0.71
N LEU A 90 -12.14 -2.51 0.41
CA LEU A 90 -11.98 -1.06 0.48
C LEU A 90 -10.61 -0.77 1.09
N ILE A 91 -9.80 0.05 0.44
CA ILE A 91 -8.53 0.57 1.00
C ILE A 91 -8.63 2.09 1.05
N SER A 92 -8.70 2.66 2.24
CA SER A 92 -8.88 4.10 2.45
C SER A 92 -7.67 4.74 3.13
N GLY A 93 -7.27 5.92 2.66
CA GLY A 93 -6.24 6.75 3.29
C GLY A 93 -6.66 8.22 3.38
N SER A 94 -5.81 9.01 4.04
CA SER A 94 -5.92 10.45 4.22
C SER A 94 -4.71 11.18 3.61
N ALA A 95 -4.52 12.46 3.95
CA ALA A 95 -3.35 13.23 3.55
C ALA A 95 -2.02 12.50 3.86
N GLY A 96 -1.18 12.30 2.84
CA GLY A 96 0.12 11.64 2.95
C GLY A 96 0.08 10.11 2.79
N ASP A 97 -1.10 9.50 2.75
CA ASP A 97 -1.25 8.05 2.67
C ASP A 97 -1.23 7.50 1.23
N GLY A 98 -1.12 8.34 0.20
CA GLY A 98 -1.23 7.89 -1.19
C GLY A 98 -0.22 6.78 -1.56
N GLY A 99 1.01 6.87 -1.06
CA GLY A 99 2.01 5.81 -1.22
C GLY A 99 1.65 4.53 -0.47
N SER A 100 1.16 4.67 0.77
CA SER A 100 0.74 3.55 1.62
C SER A 100 -0.45 2.80 1.02
N VAL A 101 -1.45 3.51 0.50
CA VAL A 101 -2.60 2.92 -0.21
C VAL A 101 -2.14 2.13 -1.43
N LYS A 102 -1.23 2.68 -2.25
CA LYS A 102 -0.65 1.95 -3.40
C LYS A 102 0.07 0.69 -2.95
N ARG A 103 0.88 0.78 -1.88
CA ARG A 103 1.63 -0.34 -1.31
C ARG A 103 0.69 -1.46 -0.85
N VAL A 104 -0.36 -1.13 -0.09
CA VAL A 104 -1.34 -2.10 0.41
C VAL A 104 -2.12 -2.75 -0.73
N LEU A 105 -2.56 -1.96 -1.71
CA LEU A 105 -3.25 -2.47 -2.89
C LEU A 105 -2.37 -3.48 -3.65
N LEU A 106 -1.11 -3.17 -3.90
CA LEU A 106 -0.19 -4.07 -4.59
C LEU A 106 0.09 -5.35 -3.79
N ALA A 107 0.27 -5.23 -2.47
CA ALA A 107 0.55 -6.38 -1.60
C ALA A 107 -0.61 -7.38 -1.54
N MET A 108 -1.85 -6.92 -1.71
CA MET A 108 -3.05 -7.76 -1.65
C MET A 108 -3.66 -8.04 -3.02
N TYR A 109 -3.03 -7.60 -4.11
CA TYR A 109 -3.64 -7.70 -5.43
C TYR A 109 -3.74 -9.16 -5.89
N HIS A 110 -4.94 -9.56 -6.28
CA HIS A 110 -5.22 -10.84 -6.90
C HIS A 110 -6.29 -10.63 -7.99
N PRO A 111 -6.13 -11.20 -9.20
CA PRO A 111 -7.02 -10.95 -10.34
C PRO A 111 -8.47 -11.36 -10.12
N HIS A 112 -8.72 -12.31 -9.22
CA HIS A 112 -10.08 -12.79 -8.91
C HIS A 112 -10.87 -11.84 -8.01
N ASN A 113 -10.19 -11.00 -7.22
CA ASN A 113 -10.79 -10.12 -6.22
C ASN A 113 -11.23 -8.77 -6.80
N ARG A 114 -11.91 -7.95 -6.00
CA ARG A 114 -12.37 -6.60 -6.35
C ARG A 114 -11.83 -5.57 -5.37
N TYR A 115 -11.49 -4.39 -5.86
CA TYR A 115 -10.84 -3.36 -5.06
C TYR A 115 -11.48 -2.00 -5.32
N VAL A 116 -11.76 -1.28 -4.24
CA VAL A 116 -12.05 0.15 -4.25
C VAL A 116 -11.00 0.84 -3.40
N VAL A 117 -10.33 1.84 -3.97
CA VAL A 117 -9.39 2.70 -3.26
C VAL A 117 -9.96 4.10 -3.07
N HIS A 118 -9.62 4.73 -1.96
CA HIS A 118 -10.08 6.07 -1.63
C HIS A 118 -8.99 6.85 -0.89
N LEU A 119 -8.87 8.12 -1.26
CA LEU A 119 -8.16 9.14 -0.49
C LEU A 119 -9.16 10.23 -0.14
N ASP A 120 -9.22 10.59 1.13
CA ASP A 120 -10.17 11.57 1.63
C ASP A 120 -9.88 12.99 1.13
N LEU A 121 -10.78 13.93 1.44
CA LEU A 121 -10.65 15.31 0.98
C LEU A 121 -9.50 16.07 1.64
N GLU A 122 -8.91 15.55 2.72
CA GLU A 122 -7.71 16.12 3.32
C GLU A 122 -6.49 15.91 2.41
N SER A 123 -6.45 14.82 1.65
CA SER A 123 -5.42 14.59 0.64
C SER A 123 -5.46 15.66 -0.46
N SER A 124 -4.28 16.16 -0.81
CA SER A 124 -4.14 17.19 -1.83
C SER A 124 -4.70 16.73 -3.18
N PRO A 125 -5.21 17.66 -4.04
CA PRO A 125 -5.67 17.30 -5.39
C PRO A 125 -4.60 16.58 -6.22
N LYS A 126 -3.32 16.93 -6.02
CA LYS A 126 -2.19 16.27 -6.66
C LYS A 126 -2.07 14.81 -6.22
N GLU A 127 -2.05 14.55 -4.91
CA GLU A 127 -1.95 13.19 -4.37
C GLU A 127 -3.10 12.28 -4.84
N ARG A 128 -4.33 12.83 -4.88
CA ARG A 128 -5.49 12.11 -5.40
C ARG A 128 -5.38 11.85 -6.91
N SER A 129 -4.88 12.81 -7.67
CA SER A 129 -4.63 12.63 -9.11
C SER A 129 -3.55 11.58 -9.37
N ASP A 130 -2.47 11.57 -8.58
CA ASP A 130 -1.39 10.59 -8.66
C ASP A 130 -1.87 9.16 -8.34
N LEU A 131 -2.84 9.00 -7.42
CA LEU A 131 -3.47 7.70 -7.16
C LEU A 131 -4.39 7.29 -8.31
N PHE A 132 -5.18 8.23 -8.84
CA PHE A 132 -6.08 7.98 -9.95
C PHE A 132 -5.32 7.55 -11.21
N GLU A 133 -4.25 8.25 -11.56
CA GLU A 133 -3.40 7.92 -12.70
C GLU A 133 -2.70 6.57 -12.51
N PHE A 134 -2.23 6.28 -11.30
CA PHE A 134 -1.68 4.96 -10.98
C PHE A 134 -2.70 3.85 -11.23
N VAL A 135 -3.91 3.96 -10.67
CA VAL A 135 -4.96 2.94 -10.87
C VAL A 135 -5.35 2.80 -12.34
N LYS A 136 -5.49 3.92 -13.05
CA LYS A 136 -5.89 3.95 -14.46
C LYS A 136 -4.82 3.37 -15.39
N ASN A 137 -3.54 3.57 -15.09
CA ASN A 137 -2.45 3.24 -16.01
C ASN A 137 -1.73 1.93 -15.68
N HIS A 138 -1.92 1.36 -14.49
CA HIS A 138 -1.30 0.09 -14.12
C HIS A 138 -1.79 -1.06 -15.03
N GLU A 139 -0.85 -1.80 -15.64
CA GLU A 139 -1.15 -2.81 -16.66
C GLU A 139 -2.09 -3.92 -16.15
N LEU A 140 -1.82 -4.44 -14.95
CA LEU A 140 -2.66 -5.48 -14.34
C LEU A 140 -4.09 -4.99 -14.10
N PHE A 141 -4.25 -3.77 -13.57
CA PHE A 141 -5.57 -3.24 -13.25
C PHE A 141 -6.37 -2.94 -14.52
N LYS A 142 -5.70 -2.49 -15.58
CA LYS A 142 -6.31 -2.35 -16.91
C LYS A 142 -6.74 -3.68 -17.51
N ARG A 143 -5.91 -4.72 -17.36
CA ARG A 143 -6.18 -6.06 -17.90
C ARG A 143 -7.38 -6.72 -17.23
N PHE A 144 -7.45 -6.65 -15.90
CA PHE A 144 -8.50 -7.33 -15.13
C PHE A 144 -9.69 -6.44 -14.77
N GLN A 145 -9.57 -5.11 -14.93
CA GLN A 145 -10.62 -4.12 -14.67
C GLN A 145 -11.26 -4.25 -13.28
N ASN A 146 -10.48 -4.68 -12.29
CA ASN A 146 -10.98 -5.06 -10.97
C ASN A 146 -10.59 -4.09 -9.84
N VAL A 147 -10.03 -2.92 -10.19
CA VAL A 147 -9.67 -1.85 -9.25
C VAL A 147 -10.37 -0.56 -9.66
N LYS A 148 -11.09 0.06 -8.73
CA LYS A 148 -11.70 1.39 -8.91
C LYS A 148 -11.21 2.37 -7.86
N MET A 149 -11.15 3.64 -8.22
CA MET A 149 -10.90 4.72 -7.27
C MET A 149 -12.18 5.54 -7.08
N ILE A 150 -12.52 5.85 -5.83
CA ILE A 150 -13.53 6.85 -5.51
C ILE A 150 -12.96 8.23 -5.86
N THR A 151 -13.46 8.86 -6.91
CA THR A 151 -12.97 10.16 -7.40
C THR A 151 -13.59 11.35 -6.66
N LYS A 152 -14.83 11.20 -6.19
CA LYS A 152 -15.50 12.18 -5.32
C LYS A 152 -15.04 11.97 -3.88
N ALA A 153 -13.93 12.62 -3.53
CA ALA A 153 -13.38 12.58 -2.18
C ALA A 153 -14.34 13.25 -1.18
N ASN A 154 -14.63 12.54 -0.10
CA ASN A 154 -15.37 13.09 1.04
C ASN A 154 -14.40 13.41 2.17
N LEU A 155 -14.75 14.35 3.04
CA LEU A 155 -14.00 14.55 4.27
C LEU A 155 -14.34 13.44 5.26
N ILE A 156 -13.33 12.77 5.82
CA ILE A 156 -13.54 11.71 6.80
C ILE A 156 -13.06 12.18 8.16
N THR A 157 -13.98 12.24 9.11
CA THR A 157 -13.66 12.59 10.50
C THR A 157 -13.45 11.34 11.32
N TYR A 158 -12.37 11.30 12.09
CA TYR A 158 -12.11 10.19 13.02
C TYR A 158 -13.22 10.12 14.09
N ARG A 159 -13.75 8.91 14.33
CA ARG A 159 -14.92 8.63 15.20
C ARG A 159 -16.23 9.29 14.74
N GLY A 160 -16.24 9.91 13.57
CA GLY A 160 -17.42 10.52 12.97
C GLY A 160 -18.23 9.55 12.11
N PRO A 161 -19.53 9.80 11.90
CA PRO A 161 -20.37 9.09 10.93
C PRO A 161 -19.83 9.12 9.49
N THR A 162 -19.04 10.13 9.11
CA THR A 162 -18.40 10.20 7.78
C THR A 162 -17.51 9.00 7.47
N MET A 163 -16.88 8.39 8.48
CA MET A 163 -16.09 7.17 8.31
C MET A 163 -16.96 6.00 7.87
N VAL A 164 -18.13 5.81 8.52
CA VAL A 164 -19.09 4.76 8.14
C VAL A 164 -19.71 5.07 6.77
N ALA A 165 -20.02 6.34 6.51
CA ALA A 165 -20.55 6.76 5.22
C ALA A 165 -19.58 6.45 4.06
N ASN A 166 -18.27 6.61 4.26
CA ASN A 166 -17.27 6.22 3.26
C ASN A 166 -17.26 4.70 3.02
N THR A 167 -17.32 3.89 4.08
CA THR A 167 -17.41 2.43 3.95
C THR A 167 -18.65 2.00 3.17
N LEU A 168 -19.80 2.60 3.48
CA LEU A 168 -21.06 2.32 2.77
C LEU A 168 -21.01 2.79 1.30
N HIS A 169 -20.37 3.93 1.02
CA HIS A 169 -20.18 4.41 -0.34
C HIS A 169 -19.32 3.44 -1.18
N ALA A 170 -18.23 2.92 -0.61
CA ALA A 170 -17.40 1.93 -1.27
C ALA A 170 -18.15 0.61 -1.52
N ALA A 171 -18.90 0.13 -0.52
CA ALA A 171 -19.74 -1.07 -0.67
C ALA A 171 -20.78 -0.89 -1.79
N ALA A 172 -21.41 0.29 -1.88
CA ALA A 172 -22.35 0.60 -2.95
C ALA A 172 -21.69 0.56 -4.35
N ILE A 173 -20.47 1.10 -4.48
CA ILE A 173 -19.69 1.02 -5.73
C ILE A 173 -19.38 -0.45 -6.08
N LEU A 174 -18.94 -1.24 -5.10
CA LEU A 174 -18.63 -2.65 -5.31
C LEU A 174 -19.85 -3.46 -5.77
N LEU A 175 -21.00 -3.26 -5.11
CA LEU A 175 -22.26 -3.92 -5.49
C LEU A 175 -22.75 -3.50 -6.87
N LYS A 176 -22.64 -2.22 -7.21
CA LYS A 176 -23.19 -1.68 -8.46
C LYS A 176 -22.28 -1.92 -9.67
N GLU A 177 -20.97 -1.88 -9.48
CA GLU A 177 -20.05 -1.73 -10.59
C GLU A 177 -18.89 -2.73 -10.63
N CYS A 178 -18.70 -3.55 -9.60
CA CYS A 178 -17.60 -4.53 -9.54
C CYS A 178 -18.07 -5.99 -9.65
N GLY A 179 -19.36 -6.23 -9.92
CA GLY A 179 -19.94 -7.55 -10.10
C GLY A 179 -19.98 -8.37 -8.81
N ASP A 180 -20.06 -9.70 -8.94
CA ASP A 180 -20.23 -10.60 -7.80
C ASP A 180 -18.97 -10.73 -6.94
N TRP A 181 -19.17 -10.69 -5.63
CA TRP A 181 -18.18 -10.95 -4.60
C TRP A 181 -18.86 -11.57 -3.37
N ASP A 182 -18.10 -12.30 -2.57
CA ASP A 182 -18.60 -13.09 -1.44
C ASP A 182 -18.45 -12.37 -0.10
N TRP A 183 -17.33 -11.68 0.12
CA TRP A 183 -17.04 -10.98 1.36
C TRP A 183 -16.46 -9.60 1.14
N PHE A 184 -16.84 -8.67 2.01
CA PHE A 184 -16.35 -7.30 2.04
C PHE A 184 -15.37 -7.10 3.21
N ILE A 185 -14.22 -6.50 2.91
CA ILE A 185 -13.15 -6.24 3.89
C ILE A 185 -12.73 -4.77 3.76
N ASN A 186 -12.90 -3.99 4.83
CA ASN A 186 -12.45 -2.61 4.89
C ASN A 186 -11.05 -2.52 5.52
N LEU A 187 -10.18 -1.73 4.90
CA LEU A 187 -8.80 -1.53 5.28
C LEU A 187 -8.44 -0.05 5.21
N SER A 188 -7.53 0.34 6.09
CA SER A 188 -6.86 1.63 6.09
C SER A 188 -5.50 1.55 5.40
N ALA A 189 -4.88 2.71 5.16
CA ALA A 189 -3.53 2.81 4.62
C ALA A 189 -2.44 2.22 5.55
N SER A 190 -2.76 2.06 6.84
CA SER A 190 -1.84 1.54 7.86
C SER A 190 -1.87 0.01 7.97
N ASP A 191 -2.88 -0.64 7.41
CA ASP A 191 -3.01 -2.10 7.45
C ASP A 191 -2.03 -2.80 6.50
N TYR A 192 -1.72 -4.07 6.76
CA TYR A 192 -0.87 -4.88 5.88
C TYR A 192 -1.20 -6.37 5.99
N PRO A 193 -1.26 -7.12 4.87
CA PRO A 193 -1.56 -8.55 4.92
C PRO A 193 -0.44 -9.33 5.61
N LEU A 194 -0.82 -10.27 6.50
CA LEU A 194 0.10 -11.22 7.14
C LEU A 194 0.12 -12.60 6.46
N VAL A 195 -0.82 -12.83 5.55
CA VAL A 195 -0.98 -14.06 4.78
C VAL A 195 -1.08 -13.71 3.30
N THR A 196 -0.71 -14.65 2.43
CA THR A 196 -0.86 -14.46 0.98
C THR A 196 -2.33 -14.48 0.58
N GLN A 197 -2.65 -13.90 -0.58
CA GLN A 197 -4.01 -13.97 -1.12
C GLN A 197 -4.43 -15.40 -1.43
N ASP A 198 -3.51 -16.22 -1.93
CA ASP A 198 -3.80 -17.62 -2.27
C ASP A 198 -4.14 -18.44 -1.01
N ASP A 199 -3.39 -18.26 0.08
CA ASP A 199 -3.68 -18.93 1.35
C ASP A 199 -5.01 -18.47 1.95
N LEU A 200 -5.31 -17.17 1.85
CA LEU A 200 -6.58 -16.61 2.31
C LEU A 200 -7.76 -17.18 1.51
N LEU A 201 -7.66 -17.18 0.18
CA LEU A 201 -8.67 -17.72 -0.72
C LEU A 201 -8.86 -19.22 -0.52
N HIS A 202 -7.79 -19.98 -0.35
CA HIS A 202 -7.84 -21.40 -0.03
C HIS A 202 -8.58 -21.63 1.29
N THR A 203 -8.20 -20.93 2.36
CA THR A 203 -8.83 -21.08 3.69
C THR A 203 -10.31 -20.74 3.65
N PHE A 204 -10.68 -19.62 3.00
CA PHE A 204 -12.07 -19.18 2.90
C PHE A 204 -12.90 -20.06 1.96
N SER A 205 -12.28 -20.89 1.10
CA SER A 205 -13.03 -21.84 0.25
C SER A 205 -13.77 -22.90 1.06
N TYR A 206 -13.34 -23.19 2.29
CA TYR A 206 -13.97 -24.15 3.19
C TYR A 206 -15.04 -23.52 4.12
N LEU A 207 -15.22 -22.20 4.07
CA LEU A 207 -16.14 -21.48 4.94
C LEU A 207 -17.49 -21.23 4.24
N PRO A 208 -18.62 -21.41 4.96
CA PRO A 208 -19.94 -21.02 4.46
C PRO A 208 -20.00 -19.52 4.11
N ARG A 209 -20.55 -19.20 2.93
CA ARG A 209 -20.60 -17.82 2.38
C ARG A 209 -21.55 -16.88 3.13
N ASP A 210 -22.43 -17.41 3.96
CA ASP A 210 -23.40 -16.68 4.77
C ASP A 210 -22.84 -16.19 6.12
N LEU A 211 -21.56 -16.45 6.41
CA LEU A 211 -20.89 -15.99 7.62
C LEU A 211 -20.35 -14.56 7.51
N ASN A 212 -20.40 -13.84 8.63
CA ASN A 212 -19.76 -12.54 8.83
C ASN A 212 -18.73 -12.62 9.95
N PHE A 213 -17.58 -11.97 9.76
CA PHE A 213 -16.47 -11.95 10.72
C PHE A 213 -16.35 -10.54 11.30
N ILE A 214 -16.95 -10.32 12.45
CA ILE A 214 -16.99 -9.01 13.12
C ILE A 214 -16.68 -9.25 14.60
N ASP A 215 -15.65 -8.58 15.11
CA ASP A 215 -15.40 -8.55 16.56
C ASP A 215 -16.47 -7.69 17.25
N HIS A 216 -17.15 -8.27 18.24
CA HIS A 216 -18.20 -7.58 18.96
C HIS A 216 -18.39 -8.15 20.37
N THR A 217 -18.80 -7.30 21.30
CA THR A 217 -19.34 -7.70 22.61
C THR A 217 -20.74 -7.14 22.83
N SER A 218 -21.59 -7.93 23.49
CA SER A 218 -22.88 -7.46 24.01
C SER A 218 -22.77 -6.81 25.40
N ASP A 219 -21.63 -6.95 26.06
CA ASP A 219 -21.35 -6.25 27.32
C ASP A 219 -20.80 -4.86 27.01
N ILE A 220 -21.69 -3.88 27.16
CA ILE A 220 -21.40 -2.49 26.81
C ILE A 220 -20.70 -1.79 27.99
N GLY A 221 -20.95 -2.20 29.23
CA GLY A 221 -20.39 -1.59 30.44
C GLY A 221 -20.23 -0.07 30.37
N TRP A 222 -18.99 0.40 30.55
CA TRP A 222 -18.64 1.83 30.51
C TRP A 222 -18.81 2.49 29.13
N LYS A 223 -18.82 1.71 28.03
CA LYS A 223 -19.00 2.23 26.67
C LYS A 223 -20.40 2.81 26.46
N ASP A 224 -21.40 2.47 27.28
CA ASP A 224 -22.76 3.03 27.18
C ASP A 224 -22.72 4.55 27.34
N HIS A 225 -22.03 5.01 28.38
CA HIS A 225 -21.90 6.43 28.69
C HIS A 225 -20.97 7.17 27.72
N GLN A 226 -19.98 6.49 27.13
CA GLN A 226 -18.99 7.12 26.25
C GLN A 226 -19.32 7.06 24.76
N ARG A 227 -20.13 6.09 24.31
CA ARG A 227 -20.42 5.85 22.89
C ARG A 227 -21.91 5.83 22.56
N ALA A 228 -22.76 5.34 23.46
CA ALA A 228 -24.19 5.16 23.16
C ALA A 228 -25.07 6.37 23.49
N ARG A 229 -24.72 7.15 24.52
CA ARG A 229 -25.49 8.32 24.99
C ARG A 229 -25.02 9.69 24.51
N PRO A 230 -23.73 9.92 24.20
CA PRO A 230 -23.30 11.22 23.70
C PRO A 230 -23.93 11.57 22.36
N ILE A 231 -24.05 12.86 22.10
CA ILE A 231 -24.43 13.42 20.81
C ILE A 231 -23.17 14.09 20.23
N ILE A 232 -22.88 13.75 18.98
CA ILE A 232 -21.74 14.31 18.24
C ILE A 232 -22.23 15.05 17.01
N VAL A 233 -21.51 16.11 16.64
CA VAL A 233 -21.67 16.78 15.35
C VAL A 233 -20.39 16.51 14.56
N ASP A 234 -20.56 16.00 13.34
CA ASP A 234 -19.45 15.70 12.42
C ASP A 234 -19.25 16.87 11.45
N PRO A 235 -18.14 17.63 11.58
CA PRO A 235 -17.86 18.76 10.69
C PRO A 235 -17.66 18.32 9.25
N GLY A 236 -17.23 17.08 9.02
CA GLY A 236 -16.99 16.53 7.68
C GLY A 236 -18.24 16.42 6.81
N LEU A 237 -19.43 16.57 7.39
CA LEU A 237 -20.70 16.58 6.65
C LEU A 237 -21.02 17.94 6.01
N TYR A 238 -20.47 19.06 6.52
CA TYR A 238 -20.86 20.41 6.07
C TYR A 238 -19.70 21.40 5.94
N MET A 239 -18.49 21.05 6.40
CA MET A 239 -17.29 21.87 6.26
C MET A 239 -16.35 21.31 5.19
N ASN A 240 -15.52 22.20 4.63
CA ASN A 240 -14.48 21.85 3.66
C ASN A 240 -13.09 21.63 4.30
N LYS A 241 -12.96 21.80 5.62
CA LYS A 241 -11.71 21.66 6.36
C LYS A 241 -11.87 20.59 7.44
N LYS A 242 -10.93 19.64 7.50
CA LYS A 242 -10.95 18.56 8.48
C LYS A 242 -10.85 19.12 9.89
N GLN A 243 -11.74 18.66 10.76
CA GLN A 243 -11.77 18.96 12.19
C GLN A 243 -12.30 17.74 12.93
N ASP A 244 -11.94 17.61 14.20
CA ASP A 244 -12.47 16.53 15.04
C ASP A 244 -13.98 16.68 15.29
N VAL A 245 -14.61 15.57 15.68
CA VAL A 245 -16.03 15.58 16.07
C VAL A 245 -16.25 16.54 17.24
N PHE A 246 -17.31 17.34 17.15
CA PHE A 246 -17.74 18.19 18.25
C PHE A 246 -18.66 17.39 19.18
N TRP A 247 -18.30 17.34 20.46
CA TRP A 247 -19.10 16.72 21.49
C TRP A 247 -20.08 17.73 22.06
N VAL A 248 -21.37 17.42 21.98
CA VAL A 248 -22.42 18.24 22.59
C VAL A 248 -22.46 17.96 24.09
N THR A 249 -22.71 19.00 24.89
CA THR A 249 -22.74 18.88 26.37
C THR A 249 -23.94 18.06 26.84
N GLN A 250 -25.08 18.17 26.14
CA GLN A 250 -26.26 17.36 26.38
C GLN A 250 -26.07 15.92 25.91
N ARG A 251 -26.68 14.99 26.66
CA ARG A 251 -26.72 13.56 26.33
C ARG A 251 -28.14 13.13 26.03
N ARG A 252 -28.29 12.12 25.19
CA ARG A 252 -29.58 11.46 24.94
C ARG A 252 -29.70 10.17 25.76
N SER A 253 -30.93 9.67 25.86
CA SER A 253 -31.16 8.30 26.31
C SER A 253 -30.53 7.30 25.33
N ARG A 254 -30.29 6.09 25.84
CA ARG A 254 -29.80 4.98 25.02
C ARG A 254 -30.87 4.61 23.97
N PRO A 255 -30.51 4.36 22.70
CA PRO A 255 -31.46 3.91 21.70
C PRO A 255 -32.05 2.55 22.11
N THR A 256 -33.36 2.38 21.94
CA THR A 256 -34.09 1.16 22.28
C THR A 256 -34.59 0.40 21.05
N ALA A 257 -34.52 1.01 19.85
CA ALA A 257 -34.98 0.40 18.61
C ALA A 257 -34.12 -0.78 18.13
N PHE A 258 -32.89 -0.92 18.65
CA PHE A 258 -31.97 -2.00 18.30
C PHE A 258 -31.03 -2.31 19.47
N LYS A 259 -30.51 -3.54 19.48
CA LYS A 259 -29.47 -3.94 20.43
C LYS A 259 -28.13 -3.38 19.96
N LEU A 260 -27.43 -2.74 20.89
CA LEU A 260 -26.08 -2.26 20.65
C LEU A 260 -25.08 -3.39 20.88
N PHE A 261 -24.11 -3.48 19.98
CA PHE A 261 -22.91 -4.30 20.10
C PHE A 261 -21.71 -3.36 19.95
N THR A 262 -20.61 -3.61 20.67
CA THR A 262 -19.45 -2.69 20.74
C THR A 262 -18.13 -3.41 20.72
#